data_AF-B8CK89-F1
#
_entry.id   AF-B8CK89-F1
#
_cell.length_a   1.000
_cell.length_b   1.000
_cell.length_c   1.000
_cell.angle_alpha   90.00
_cell.angle_beta   90.00
_cell.angle_gamma   90.00
#
_symmetry.space_group_name_H-M   'P 1'
#
loop_
_entity.id
_entity.type
_entity.pdbx_description
1 polymer ?
#
loop_
_entity_poly.entity_id
_entity_poly.type
_entity_poly.pdbx_seq_one_letter_code
_entity_poly.pdbx_strand_id
1 'polypeptide(L)'
;MKNKFKLSLLCVSILALTGCNDDDNTDTSGLEAQIAALETQNAELTSSNTSLVESNDALQADNTGLQAKAVSYISNFSEQCAEAGVKFDYVDPNAPVSAANATPSYMIKAAEEADCMSCHTYEAPVKVPHTDYGATCAQCHDNPHTDETPVDPGNPTDPTFTQPEKPDSLVDGKTGASGSFYYTPASYLNADYLATRLSGSTHNFEWAEGTDEAPGVDSLAAACQLEDREHIKAMFPTDGKSYSLNGFSNQMGAKLISTVNKFTDEETNEIVETANIAIFGYGMKKEGDDYTVSMSIGKNNTCYNAIMNGEARMSYYEYDPMLSVKHERNQGARILGTIDYTKTSLKSYDWVTEVPGLGAGASFTPEQVDWTKVGACSLVFKVDSIIPLG
;
A
#
# COMPACT_ATOMS: atom_id res chain seq x y z
N MET A 1 23.33 45.79 2.97
CA MET A 1 24.62 46.29 3.50
C MET A 1 25.00 47.56 2.76
N LYS A 2 25.38 48.61 3.49
CA LYS A 2 25.69 49.95 2.96
C LYS A 2 27.11 49.99 2.40
N ASN A 3 27.28 49.92 1.08
CA ASN A 3 28.55 50.24 0.45
C ASN A 3 28.47 51.63 -0.20
N LYS A 4 28.94 52.61 0.56
CA LYS A 4 29.16 53.99 0.11
C LYS A 4 30.17 53.96 -1.04
N PHE A 5 29.72 54.30 -2.25
CA PHE A 5 30.60 54.59 -3.37
C PHE A 5 31.34 55.89 -3.04
N LYS A 6 32.61 55.77 -2.61
CA LYS A 6 33.48 56.91 -2.38
C LYS A 6 33.89 57.47 -3.75
N LEU A 7 33.16 58.47 -4.22
CA LEU A 7 33.64 59.35 -5.28
C LEU A 7 34.82 60.14 -4.67
N SER A 8 36.05 59.71 -4.98
CA SER A 8 37.25 60.47 -4.67
C SER A 8 37.19 61.75 -5.47
N LEU A 9 36.72 62.81 -4.82
CA LEU A 9 36.91 64.19 -5.18
C LEU A 9 38.42 64.38 -5.40
N LEU A 10 38.87 64.35 -6.67
CA LEU A 10 40.24 64.68 -7.00
C LEU A 10 40.38 66.17 -6.69
N CYS A 11 41.15 66.45 -5.65
CA CYS A 11 41.36 67.76 -5.10
C CYS A 11 41.74 68.76 -6.18
N VAL A 12 41.01 69.88 -6.18
CA VAL A 12 41.46 71.20 -6.60
C VAL A 12 42.88 71.42 -6.06
N SER A 13 43.88 71.23 -6.91
CA SER A 13 45.23 71.77 -6.74
C SER A 13 45.40 72.96 -7.66
N ILE A 14 44.62 74.01 -7.38
CA ILE A 14 44.91 75.38 -7.80
C ILE A 14 45.51 76.06 -6.58
N LEU A 15 46.85 76.09 -6.49
CA LEU A 15 47.60 77.17 -5.84
C LEU A 15 49.13 76.98 -6.01
N ALA A 16 49.68 77.83 -6.87
CA ALA A 16 50.99 78.47 -6.80
C ALA A 16 52.27 77.61 -6.90
N LEU A 17 52.81 77.52 -8.11
CA LEU A 17 54.25 77.72 -8.34
C LEU A 17 54.43 78.73 -9.47
N THR A 18 54.56 79.98 -9.06
CA THR A 18 55.03 81.12 -9.84
C THR A 18 56.49 80.92 -10.24
N GLY A 19 56.80 81.12 -11.52
CA GLY A 19 58.19 81.13 -12.01
C GLY A 19 58.35 81.28 -13.52
N CYS A 20 57.98 82.46 -14.04
CA CYS A 20 58.46 83.07 -15.29
C CYS A 20 58.31 82.28 -16.61
N ASN A 21 57.27 82.58 -17.39
CA ASN A 21 57.46 83.50 -18.51
C ASN A 21 56.10 84.09 -18.91
N ASP A 22 56.14 85.32 -19.38
CA ASP A 22 55.02 86.07 -19.96
C ASP A 22 54.26 85.20 -20.97
N ASP A 23 53.03 84.82 -20.65
CA ASP A 23 51.91 84.79 -21.59
C ASP A 23 50.63 84.43 -20.85
N ASP A 24 49.57 85.10 -21.28
CA ASP A 24 48.21 85.19 -20.76
C ASP A 24 47.43 83.85 -20.88
N ASN A 25 48.01 82.73 -20.46
CA ASN A 25 47.47 81.40 -20.81
C ASN A 25 46.95 80.63 -19.59
N THR A 26 45.82 81.11 -19.04
CA THR A 26 44.90 80.31 -18.21
C THR A 26 44.18 79.28 -19.08
N ASP A 27 44.93 78.46 -19.81
CA ASP A 27 44.37 77.49 -20.74
C ASP A 27 43.93 76.22 -19.99
N THR A 28 42.71 76.27 -19.45
CA THR A 28 42.01 75.15 -18.80
C THR A 28 41.28 74.25 -19.80
N SER A 29 41.36 74.55 -21.11
CA SER A 29 40.56 73.89 -22.15
C SER A 29 40.78 72.37 -22.22
N GLY A 30 41.99 71.90 -21.93
CA GLY A 30 42.33 70.46 -21.90
C GLY A 30 41.70 69.69 -20.72
N LEU A 31 41.55 70.35 -19.56
CA LEU A 31 40.87 69.78 -18.39
C LEU A 31 39.35 69.83 -18.56
N GLU A 32 38.84 70.91 -19.14
CA GLU A 32 37.41 71.08 -19.47
C GLU A 32 36.94 70.00 -20.47
N ALA A 33 37.76 69.69 -21.49
CA ALA A 33 37.48 68.61 -22.43
C ALA A 33 37.45 67.22 -21.76
N GLN A 34 38.34 66.95 -20.80
CA GLN A 34 38.34 65.69 -20.05
C GLN A 34 37.15 65.55 -19.11
N ILE A 35 36.74 66.64 -18.45
CA ILE A 35 35.54 66.66 -17.59
C ILE A 35 34.31 66.37 -18.44
N ALA A 36 34.15 67.03 -19.59
CA ALA A 36 33.03 66.78 -20.50
C ALA A 36 33.00 65.33 -21.01
N ALA A 37 34.17 64.75 -21.30
CA ALA A 37 34.26 63.34 -21.71
C ALA A 37 33.88 62.36 -20.57
N LEU A 38 34.31 62.63 -19.33
CA LEU A 38 33.96 61.82 -18.16
C LEU A 38 32.48 61.96 -17.77
N GLU A 39 31.89 63.15 -17.92
CA GLU A 39 30.45 63.37 -17.73
C GLU A 39 29.64 62.57 -18.76
N THR A 40 30.10 62.55 -20.02
CA THR A 40 29.49 61.74 -21.08
C THR A 40 29.56 60.24 -20.74
N GLN A 41 30.75 59.74 -20.36
CA GLN A 41 30.92 58.34 -19.97
C GLN A 41 30.09 57.97 -18.73
N ASN A 42 29.99 58.85 -17.73
CA ASN A 42 29.15 58.61 -16.56
C ASN A 42 27.66 58.57 -16.91
N ALA A 43 27.21 59.41 -17.84
CA ALA A 43 25.84 59.37 -18.35
C ALA A 43 25.57 58.06 -19.10
N GLU A 44 26.49 57.60 -19.94
CA GLU A 44 26.41 56.32 -20.66
C GLU A 44 26.41 55.12 -19.71
N LEU A 45 27.27 55.13 -18.69
CA LEU A 45 27.31 54.10 -17.64
C LEU A 45 26.02 54.07 -16.82
N THR A 46 25.48 55.24 -16.47
CA THR A 46 24.21 55.35 -15.72
C THR A 46 23.05 54.79 -16.55
N SER A 47 23.01 55.12 -17.84
CA SER A 47 22.02 54.58 -18.78
C SER A 47 22.14 53.05 -18.88
N SER A 48 23.35 52.53 -19.09
CA SER A 48 23.62 51.09 -19.18
C SER A 48 23.24 50.36 -17.89
N ASN A 49 23.55 50.94 -16.73
CA ASN A 49 23.22 50.33 -15.44
C ASN A 49 21.70 50.30 -15.20
N THR A 50 20.97 51.32 -15.64
CA THR A 50 19.50 51.35 -15.59
C THR A 50 18.91 50.23 -16.44
N SER A 51 19.38 50.09 -17.69
CA SER A 51 18.91 49.01 -18.58
C SER A 51 19.26 47.60 -18.06
N LEU A 52 20.40 47.43 -17.39
CA LEU A 52 20.78 46.17 -16.76
C LEU A 52 19.86 45.81 -15.58
N VAL A 53 19.49 46.80 -14.76
CA VAL A 53 18.55 46.60 -13.65
C VAL A 53 17.18 46.19 -14.19
N GLU A 54 16.66 46.91 -15.18
CA GLU A 54 15.38 46.58 -15.84
C GLU A 54 15.39 45.17 -16.45
N SER A 55 16.51 44.78 -17.09
CA SER A 55 16.67 43.44 -17.65
C SER A 55 16.71 42.35 -16.57
N ASN A 56 17.37 42.62 -15.43
CA ASN A 56 17.41 41.67 -14.31
C ASN A 56 16.03 41.51 -13.67
N ASP A 57 15.29 42.61 -13.49
CA ASP A 57 13.93 42.58 -12.94
C ASP A 57 12.99 41.78 -13.86
N ALA A 58 13.11 41.96 -15.18
CA ALA A 58 12.37 41.17 -16.17
C ALA A 58 12.73 39.68 -16.13
N LEU A 59 14.01 39.33 -16.07
CA LEU A 59 14.46 37.94 -15.95
C LEU A 59 13.99 37.29 -14.64
N GLN A 60 13.94 38.04 -13.55
CA GLN A 60 13.42 37.56 -12.27
C GLN A 60 11.91 37.29 -12.33
N ALA A 61 11.16 38.16 -13.01
CA ALA A 61 9.73 37.96 -13.25
C ALA A 61 9.49 36.73 -14.14
N ASP A 62 10.25 36.58 -15.23
CA ASP A 62 10.17 35.42 -16.12
C ASP A 62 10.50 34.11 -15.39
N ASN A 63 11.56 34.10 -14.59
CA ASN A 63 11.92 32.93 -13.77
C ASN A 63 10.81 32.57 -12.78
N THR A 64 10.17 33.57 -12.15
CA THR A 64 9.04 33.35 -11.24
C THR A 64 7.84 32.75 -12.00
N GLY A 65 7.55 33.25 -13.20
CA GLY A 65 6.48 32.73 -14.06
C GLY A 65 6.73 31.30 -14.55
N LEU A 66 7.98 31.00 -14.95
CA LEU A 66 8.40 29.66 -15.34
C LEU A 66 8.33 28.67 -14.18
N GLN A 67 8.72 29.10 -12.98
CA GLN A 67 8.63 28.27 -11.78
C GLN A 67 7.17 27.95 -11.43
N ALA A 68 6.28 28.94 -11.46
CA ALA A 68 4.85 28.72 -11.22
C ALA A 68 4.24 27.73 -12.23
N LYS A 69 4.69 27.81 -13.49
CA LYS A 69 4.29 26.87 -14.54
C LYS A 69 4.87 25.47 -14.30
N ALA A 70 6.13 25.35 -13.88
CA ALA A 70 6.76 24.08 -13.54
C ALA A 70 6.02 23.36 -12.39
N VAL A 71 5.70 24.09 -11.31
CA VAL A 71 4.93 23.57 -10.18
C VAL A 71 3.53 23.12 -10.62
N SER A 72 2.89 23.81 -11.58
CA SER A 72 1.58 23.41 -12.09
C SER A 72 1.57 22.07 -12.86
N TYR A 73 2.74 21.57 -13.27
CA TYR A 73 2.87 20.26 -13.92
C TYR A 73 3.14 19.13 -12.93
N ILE A 74 3.43 19.44 -11.65
CA ILE A 74 3.59 18.43 -10.61
C ILE A 74 2.24 17.76 -10.37
N SER A 75 2.19 16.46 -10.57
CA SER A 75 0.98 15.65 -10.55
C SER A 75 1.03 14.48 -9.57
N ASN A 76 2.22 14.16 -9.06
CA ASN A 76 2.45 13.04 -8.16
C ASN A 76 3.53 13.36 -7.11
N PHE A 77 3.62 12.50 -6.10
CA PHE A 77 4.53 12.69 -4.99
C PHE A 77 6.01 12.66 -5.39
N SER A 78 6.42 11.76 -6.29
CA SER A 78 7.80 11.70 -6.78
C SER A 78 8.23 13.00 -7.46
N GLU A 79 7.36 13.64 -8.25
CA GLU A 79 7.61 14.95 -8.85
C GLU A 79 7.67 16.05 -7.79
N GLN A 80 6.80 16.00 -6.79
CA GLN A 80 6.78 16.96 -5.68
C GLN A 80 8.08 16.91 -4.88
N CYS A 81 8.60 15.70 -4.62
CA CYS A 81 9.88 15.51 -3.95
C CYS A 81 11.07 15.88 -4.84
N ALA A 82 11.01 15.60 -6.14
CA ALA A 82 12.07 15.99 -7.07
C ALA A 82 12.28 17.51 -7.10
N GLU A 83 11.19 18.29 -7.02
CA GLU A 83 11.23 19.74 -6.86
C GLU A 83 11.88 20.17 -5.53
N ALA A 84 11.64 19.42 -4.45
CA ALA A 84 12.30 19.60 -3.17
C ALA A 84 13.75 19.07 -3.13
N GLY A 85 14.29 18.58 -4.26
CA GLY A 85 15.65 18.08 -4.39
C GLY A 85 15.84 16.61 -4.04
N VAL A 86 14.76 15.87 -3.76
CA VAL A 86 14.78 14.43 -3.43
C VAL A 86 14.20 13.64 -4.59
N LYS A 87 15.03 12.95 -5.35
CA LYS A 87 14.59 12.17 -6.51
C LYS A 87 14.45 10.70 -6.16
N PHE A 88 13.30 10.14 -6.49
CA PHE A 88 13.05 8.71 -6.51
C PHE A 88 12.03 8.40 -7.60
N ASP A 89 12.05 7.16 -8.08
CA ASP A 89 11.08 6.67 -9.04
C ASP A 89 9.89 6.06 -8.28
N TYR A 90 8.69 6.26 -8.82
CA TYR A 90 7.51 5.55 -8.32
C TYR A 90 7.66 4.05 -8.59
N VAL A 91 7.41 3.24 -7.57
CA VAL A 91 7.38 1.78 -7.63
C VAL A 91 5.96 1.32 -7.40
N ASP A 92 5.33 0.71 -8.40
CA ASP A 92 3.98 0.15 -8.25
C ASP A 92 4.01 -1.03 -7.27
N PRO A 93 3.36 -0.93 -6.10
CA PRO A 93 3.37 -2.00 -5.11
C PRO A 93 2.58 -3.24 -5.57
N ASN A 94 1.86 -3.15 -6.69
CA ASN A 94 1.14 -4.24 -7.32
C ASN A 94 1.67 -4.57 -8.73
N ALA A 95 2.88 -4.12 -9.08
CA ALA A 95 3.47 -4.44 -10.38
C ALA A 95 3.47 -5.96 -10.61
N PRO A 96 2.97 -6.46 -11.76
CA PRO A 96 3.12 -7.87 -12.09
C PRO A 96 4.63 -8.17 -12.17
N VAL A 97 5.07 -9.27 -11.56
CA VAL A 97 6.46 -9.70 -11.59
C VAL A 97 6.83 -10.05 -13.03
N SER A 98 7.30 -9.07 -13.81
CA SER A 98 7.91 -9.35 -15.09
C SER A 98 9.21 -10.12 -14.82
N ALA A 99 9.44 -11.20 -15.54
CA ALA A 99 10.68 -11.99 -15.49
C ALA A 99 11.87 -11.21 -16.06
N ALA A 100 12.21 -10.06 -15.45
CA ALA A 100 13.44 -9.29 -15.61
C ALA A 100 13.30 -8.01 -14.77
N ASN A 101 13.56 -8.12 -13.46
CA ASN A 101 14.19 -7.12 -12.57
C ASN A 101 13.75 -7.41 -11.13
N ALA A 102 14.33 -8.46 -10.57
CA ALA A 102 14.27 -8.75 -9.15
C ALA A 102 15.18 -7.75 -8.40
N THR A 103 14.57 -6.76 -7.74
CA THR A 103 14.83 -6.36 -6.33
C THR A 103 14.13 -5.05 -5.98
N PRO A 104 13.12 -5.07 -5.09
CA PRO A 104 12.86 -3.95 -4.18
C PRO A 104 13.55 -4.23 -2.84
N SER A 105 14.42 -3.31 -2.43
CA SER A 105 15.34 -3.39 -1.29
C SER A 105 14.67 -3.22 0.09
N TYR A 106 13.39 -3.56 0.26
CA TYR A 106 12.61 -3.07 1.40
C TYR A 106 12.48 -4.02 2.60
N MET A 107 12.68 -5.33 2.46
CA MET A 107 12.53 -6.25 3.61
C MET A 107 13.86 -6.55 4.33
N ILE A 108 15.00 -6.10 3.80
CA ILE A 108 16.33 -6.48 4.34
C ILE A 108 16.70 -5.68 5.61
N LYS A 109 16.08 -4.54 5.91
CA LYS A 109 16.50 -3.71 7.06
C LYS A 109 15.71 -3.90 8.36
N ALA A 110 14.46 -4.35 8.31
CA ALA A 110 13.73 -4.72 9.54
C ALA A 110 14.22 -6.05 10.14
N ALA A 111 14.96 -6.84 9.37
CA ALA A 111 15.50 -8.14 9.78
C ALA A 111 16.85 -8.07 10.52
N GLU A 112 17.47 -6.90 10.70
CA GLU A 112 18.81 -6.79 11.30
C GLU A 112 18.87 -6.25 12.75
N GLU A 113 17.78 -5.79 13.37
CA GLU A 113 17.84 -5.29 14.76
C GLU A 113 17.16 -6.20 15.78
N ALA A 114 17.99 -6.77 16.65
CA ALA A 114 17.68 -7.76 17.68
C ALA A 114 16.87 -7.21 18.88
N ASP A 115 15.96 -6.24 18.69
CA ASP A 115 15.23 -5.61 19.79
C ASP A 115 13.72 -5.89 19.74
N CYS A 116 13.34 -7.00 20.39
CA CYS A 116 11.95 -7.43 20.53
C CYS A 116 11.11 -6.42 21.41
N MET A 117 11.71 -5.38 22.00
CA MET A 117 11.03 -4.34 22.80
C MET A 117 10.37 -3.24 21.97
N SER A 118 10.72 -3.12 20.69
CA SER A 118 10.13 -2.14 19.77
C SER A 118 8.63 -2.37 19.54
N CYS A 119 8.16 -3.62 19.62
CA CYS A 119 6.76 -4.00 19.44
C CYS A 119 6.03 -4.36 20.76
N HIS A 120 6.76 -4.45 21.88
CA HIS A 120 6.22 -4.91 23.15
C HIS A 120 6.67 -4.02 24.33
N THR A 121 5.74 -3.23 24.87
CA THR A 121 5.95 -2.43 26.07
C THR A 121 5.67 -3.27 27.32
N TYR A 122 6.66 -4.02 27.82
CA TYR A 122 6.56 -4.71 29.11
C TYR A 122 7.64 -4.25 30.09
N GLU A 123 7.23 -3.92 31.32
CA GLU A 123 8.16 -3.71 32.43
C GLU A 123 8.70 -5.07 32.92
N ALA A 124 10.00 -5.11 33.25
CA ALA A 124 10.69 -6.33 33.62
C ALA A 124 10.19 -6.94 34.95
N PRO A 125 10.19 -8.29 35.10
CA PRO A 125 10.67 -9.28 34.14
C PRO A 125 9.66 -9.61 33.04
N VAL A 126 10.11 -9.54 31.79
CA VAL A 126 9.33 -9.81 30.57
C VAL A 126 8.79 -11.23 30.59
N LYS A 127 7.46 -11.37 30.72
CA LYS A 127 6.75 -12.62 30.46
C LYS A 127 6.26 -12.58 29.02
N VAL A 128 7.01 -13.19 28.11
CA VAL A 128 6.60 -13.35 26.71
C VAL A 128 5.29 -14.18 26.70
N PRO A 129 4.19 -13.68 26.11
CA PRO A 129 2.85 -14.27 26.26
C PRO A 129 2.64 -15.60 25.53
N HIS A 130 3.61 -16.02 24.71
CA HIS A 130 3.56 -17.26 23.92
C HIS A 130 4.82 -18.12 24.17
N THR A 131 4.95 -18.67 25.38
CA THR A 131 6.07 -19.55 25.80
C THR A 131 6.30 -20.76 24.90
N ASP A 132 5.33 -21.06 24.03
CA ASP A 132 5.29 -22.24 23.19
C ASP A 132 6.02 -22.04 21.85
N TYR A 133 6.38 -20.79 21.52
CA TYR A 133 7.07 -20.40 20.27
C TYR A 133 8.57 -20.13 20.44
N GLY A 134 9.14 -20.53 21.59
CA GLY A 134 10.58 -20.38 21.84
C GLY A 134 11.01 -19.01 22.38
N ALA A 135 12.26 -18.93 22.82
CA ALA A 135 12.80 -17.81 23.61
C ALA A 135 13.62 -16.80 22.78
N THR A 136 13.63 -16.93 21.44
CA THR A 136 14.40 -16.08 20.54
C THR A 136 13.52 -15.48 19.45
N CYS A 137 13.82 -14.25 19.03
CA CYS A 137 13.10 -13.56 17.94
C CYS A 137 13.07 -14.43 16.65
N ALA A 138 14.15 -15.18 16.33
CA ALA A 138 14.18 -16.11 15.20
C ALA A 138 13.10 -17.20 15.23
N GLN A 139 12.71 -17.69 16.42
CA GLN A 139 11.70 -18.74 16.54
C GLN A 139 10.26 -18.20 16.43
N CYS A 140 10.06 -16.90 16.66
CA CYS A 140 8.80 -16.21 16.38
C CYS A 140 8.66 -15.82 14.90
N HIS A 141 9.79 -15.62 14.21
CA HIS A 141 9.86 -15.27 12.78
C HIS A 141 10.14 -16.47 11.85
N ASP A 142 10.31 -17.68 12.39
CA ASP A 142 10.34 -18.95 11.65
C ASP A 142 8.91 -19.38 11.24
N ASN A 143 8.23 -18.49 10.52
CA ASN A 143 7.13 -18.82 9.62
C ASN A 143 7.28 -17.83 8.44
N PRO A 144 7.13 -18.28 7.18
CA PRO A 144 7.70 -17.59 6.03
C PRO A 144 6.86 -16.36 5.73
N HIS A 145 7.21 -15.22 6.32
CA HIS A 145 7.00 -13.96 5.63
C HIS A 145 7.98 -13.99 4.48
N THR A 146 7.54 -14.57 3.37
CA THR A 146 8.26 -14.49 2.12
C THR A 146 8.37 -13.01 1.79
N ASP A 147 9.59 -12.49 1.73
CA ASP A 147 9.97 -11.25 1.03
C ASP A 147 9.68 -11.33 -0.49
N GLU A 148 9.01 -12.40 -0.92
CA GLU A 148 8.51 -12.58 -2.25
C GLU A 148 7.39 -11.57 -2.47
N THR A 149 7.70 -10.55 -3.27
CA THR A 149 6.73 -9.79 -4.05
C THR A 149 5.58 -10.70 -4.49
N PRO A 150 4.31 -10.25 -4.44
CA PRO A 150 3.17 -11.05 -4.89
C PRO A 150 3.50 -11.68 -6.25
N VAL A 151 3.81 -12.98 -6.24
CA VAL A 151 4.06 -13.71 -7.47
C VAL A 151 2.68 -13.86 -8.07
N ASP A 152 2.41 -13.15 -9.16
CA ASP A 152 1.26 -13.47 -10.00
C ASP A 152 1.37 -14.98 -10.29
N PRO A 153 0.43 -15.84 -9.85
CA PRO A 153 0.64 -17.29 -9.76
C PRO A 153 0.75 -18.02 -11.12
N GLY A 154 1.21 -17.33 -12.16
CA GLY A 154 1.25 -17.78 -13.53
C GLY A 154 -0.15 -17.79 -14.13
N ASN A 155 -0.30 -18.43 -15.30
CA ASN A 155 -1.62 -18.74 -15.80
C ASN A 155 -2.20 -19.91 -14.99
N PRO A 156 -3.52 -19.94 -14.74
CA PRO A 156 -4.13 -21.07 -14.07
C PRO A 156 -3.90 -22.37 -14.85
N THR A 157 -3.79 -23.47 -14.11
CA THR A 157 -3.32 -24.78 -14.58
C THR A 157 -4.39 -25.86 -14.43
N ASP A 158 -4.06 -27.11 -14.79
CA ASP A 158 -5.00 -28.23 -14.75
C ASP A 158 -5.60 -28.44 -13.34
N PRO A 159 -6.90 -28.84 -13.27
CA PRO A 159 -7.57 -29.08 -12.00
C PRO A 159 -6.84 -30.09 -11.13
N THR A 160 -6.69 -29.79 -9.84
CA THR A 160 -6.08 -30.73 -8.87
C THR A 160 -7.08 -31.74 -8.32
N PHE A 161 -8.38 -31.43 -8.42
CA PHE A 161 -9.47 -32.32 -8.00
C PHE A 161 -10.23 -32.86 -9.21
N THR A 162 -10.72 -34.10 -9.09
CA THR A 162 -11.62 -34.69 -10.08
C THR A 162 -12.85 -33.81 -10.24
N GLN A 163 -13.08 -33.37 -11.47
CA GLN A 163 -14.25 -32.57 -11.81
C GLN A 163 -15.46 -33.47 -12.06
N PRO A 164 -16.69 -33.01 -11.77
CA PRO A 164 -17.88 -33.76 -12.17
C PRO A 164 -17.98 -33.86 -13.69
N GLU A 165 -18.70 -34.87 -14.17
CA GLU A 165 -18.89 -35.09 -15.61
C GLU A 165 -19.55 -33.88 -16.27
N LYS A 166 -19.01 -33.45 -17.41
CA LYS A 166 -19.40 -32.23 -18.13
C LYS A 166 -20.73 -32.45 -18.86
N PRO A 167 -21.83 -31.79 -18.48
CA PRO A 167 -23.05 -31.83 -19.28
C PRO A 167 -23.01 -30.69 -20.29
N ASP A 168 -22.50 -30.94 -21.50
CA ASP A 168 -22.39 -29.90 -22.55
C ASP A 168 -23.74 -29.35 -23.05
N SER A 169 -24.85 -30.02 -22.71
CA SER A 169 -26.19 -29.67 -23.18
C SER A 169 -27.05 -28.89 -22.17
N LEU A 170 -26.61 -28.74 -20.91
CA LEU A 170 -27.42 -28.16 -19.81
C LEU A 170 -26.53 -27.42 -18.79
N VAL A 171 -27.14 -26.55 -17.98
CA VAL A 171 -26.50 -26.05 -16.74
C VAL A 171 -26.26 -27.26 -15.82
N ASP A 172 -25.03 -27.44 -15.36
CA ASP A 172 -24.73 -28.49 -14.38
C ASP A 172 -25.39 -28.10 -13.04
N GLY A 173 -26.41 -28.84 -12.62
CA GLY A 173 -27.12 -28.58 -11.36
C GLY A 173 -26.26 -28.78 -10.10
N LYS A 174 -25.13 -29.50 -10.20
CA LYS A 174 -24.19 -29.74 -9.10
C LYS A 174 -23.21 -28.58 -8.93
N THR A 175 -22.71 -28.02 -10.03
CA THR A 175 -21.72 -26.93 -10.00
C THR A 175 -22.32 -25.55 -10.27
N GLY A 176 -23.49 -25.48 -10.91
CA GLY A 176 -24.07 -24.27 -11.47
C GLY A 176 -23.43 -23.83 -12.79
N ALA A 177 -22.49 -24.59 -13.34
CA ALA A 177 -21.71 -24.17 -14.51
C ALA A 177 -22.50 -24.24 -15.81
N SER A 178 -22.39 -23.19 -16.61
CA SER A 178 -23.09 -23.02 -17.88
C SER A 178 -22.28 -23.49 -19.11
N GLY A 179 -21.53 -24.59 -18.98
CA GLY A 179 -20.82 -25.25 -20.09
C GLY A 179 -19.45 -25.84 -19.73
N SER A 180 -18.87 -26.65 -20.62
CA SER A 180 -17.60 -27.37 -20.36
C SER A 180 -16.37 -26.49 -20.21
N PHE A 181 -16.36 -25.26 -20.71
CA PHE A 181 -15.20 -24.38 -20.64
C PHE A 181 -14.85 -23.96 -19.21
N TYR A 182 -15.81 -24.00 -18.28
CA TYR A 182 -15.56 -23.78 -16.86
C TYR A 182 -14.82 -24.93 -16.18
N TYR A 183 -14.76 -26.11 -16.80
CA TYR A 183 -14.07 -27.29 -16.26
C TYR A 183 -12.65 -27.41 -16.83
N THR A 184 -12.02 -26.27 -17.07
CA THR A 184 -10.70 -26.14 -17.69
C THR A 184 -9.82 -25.27 -16.81
N PRO A 185 -8.50 -25.19 -17.08
CA PRO A 185 -7.61 -24.25 -16.42
C PRO A 185 -8.06 -22.80 -16.46
N ALA A 186 -8.96 -22.38 -17.35
CA ALA A 186 -9.48 -21.01 -17.36
C ALA A 186 -10.25 -20.64 -16.08
N SER A 187 -10.75 -21.63 -15.33
CA SER A 187 -11.26 -21.46 -13.96
C SER A 187 -10.19 -21.83 -12.94
N TYR A 188 -10.26 -21.27 -11.73
CA TYR A 188 -9.22 -21.44 -10.71
C TYR A 188 -9.36 -22.80 -9.98
N LEU A 189 -9.31 -23.88 -10.75
CA LEU A 189 -9.57 -25.25 -10.29
C LEU A 189 -8.33 -25.97 -9.77
N ASN A 190 -7.15 -25.40 -10.00
CA ASN A 190 -5.90 -25.88 -9.43
C ASN A 190 -5.75 -25.34 -7.98
N ALA A 191 -5.57 -26.24 -7.02
CA ALA A 191 -5.51 -25.90 -5.60
C ALA A 191 -4.29 -25.05 -5.21
N ASP A 192 -3.11 -25.34 -5.76
CA ASP A 192 -1.89 -24.55 -5.47
C ASP A 192 -2.06 -23.12 -6.01
N TYR A 193 -2.56 -22.98 -7.24
CA TYR A 193 -2.87 -21.68 -7.84
C TYR A 193 -3.91 -20.90 -7.00
N LEU A 194 -5.02 -21.58 -6.65
CA LEU A 194 -6.10 -20.96 -5.88
C LEU A 194 -5.66 -20.57 -4.47
N ALA A 195 -4.77 -21.34 -3.83
CA ALA A 195 -4.21 -21.00 -2.52
C ALA A 195 -3.38 -19.72 -2.58
N THR A 196 -2.58 -19.54 -3.63
CA THR A 196 -1.84 -18.29 -3.87
C THR A 196 -2.79 -17.12 -4.13
N ARG A 197 -3.80 -17.27 -5.00
CA ARG A 197 -4.79 -16.20 -5.27
C ARG A 197 -5.59 -15.80 -4.04
N LEU A 198 -6.06 -16.78 -3.26
CA LEU A 198 -6.81 -16.53 -2.02
C LEU A 198 -5.96 -15.83 -0.96
N SER A 199 -4.66 -16.08 -0.95
CA SER A 199 -3.75 -15.42 0.00
C SER A 199 -3.15 -14.12 -0.56
N GLY A 200 -3.41 -13.82 -1.85
CA GLY A 200 -2.96 -12.61 -2.52
C GLY A 200 -3.67 -11.37 -2.00
N SER A 201 -2.91 -10.28 -1.92
CA SER A 201 -3.40 -8.97 -1.50
C SER A 201 -2.99 -7.89 -2.48
N THR A 202 -3.84 -6.87 -2.62
CA THR A 202 -3.52 -5.60 -3.25
C THR A 202 -2.99 -4.65 -2.19
N HIS A 203 -1.76 -4.19 -2.37
CA HIS A 203 -1.10 -3.23 -1.51
C HIS A 203 -1.46 -1.80 -1.92
N ASN A 204 -1.79 -0.97 -0.95
CA ASN A 204 -2.21 0.41 -1.13
C ASN A 204 -1.44 1.30 -0.15
N PHE A 205 -1.15 2.52 -0.59
CA PHE A 205 -0.48 3.53 0.22
C PHE A 205 -1.27 4.83 0.15
N GLU A 206 -1.53 5.41 1.32
CA GLU A 206 -2.26 6.67 1.44
C GLU A 206 -1.65 7.58 2.51
N TRP A 207 -1.96 8.87 2.42
CA TRP A 207 -1.65 9.83 3.48
C TRP A 207 -2.71 9.74 4.57
N ALA A 208 -2.31 9.34 5.77
CA ALA A 208 -3.16 9.33 6.95
C ALA A 208 -2.82 10.50 7.87
N GLU A 209 -3.80 11.27 8.32
CA GLU A 209 -3.58 12.37 9.27
C GLU A 209 -2.95 11.81 10.56
N GLY A 210 -1.88 12.45 11.02
CA GLY A 210 -1.14 12.02 12.20
C GLY A 210 -2.00 12.06 13.45
N THR A 211 -1.83 11.06 14.32
CA THR A 211 -2.49 10.97 15.62
C THR A 211 -1.44 10.97 16.73
N ASP A 212 -1.89 11.11 17.99
CA ASP A 212 -0.98 11.00 19.15
C ASP A 212 -0.31 9.61 19.23
N GLU A 213 -0.95 8.58 18.69
CA GLU A 213 -0.48 7.18 18.67
C GLU A 213 0.38 6.87 17.43
N ALA A 214 0.20 7.62 16.34
CA ALA A 214 0.95 7.50 15.09
C ALA A 214 1.29 8.91 14.56
N PRO A 215 2.35 9.55 15.11
CA PRO A 215 2.69 10.92 14.74
C PRO A 215 3.13 10.99 13.28
N GLY A 216 2.59 11.97 12.55
CA GLY A 216 2.93 12.25 11.16
C GLY A 216 4.03 13.32 11.01
N VAL A 217 4.43 13.56 9.77
CA VAL A 217 5.29 14.68 9.37
C VAL A 217 4.46 15.83 8.81
N ASP A 218 4.87 17.06 9.06
CA ASP A 218 4.14 18.29 8.68
C ASP A 218 4.82 19.07 7.54
N SER A 219 5.89 18.53 6.97
CA SER A 219 6.65 19.18 5.91
C SER A 219 6.99 18.22 4.77
N LEU A 220 6.98 18.76 3.54
CA LEU A 220 7.36 18.03 2.34
C LEU A 220 8.77 17.43 2.47
N ALA A 221 9.72 18.20 3.03
CA ALA A 221 11.10 17.74 3.21
C ALA A 221 11.18 16.48 4.07
N ALA A 222 10.38 16.38 5.14
CA ALA A 222 10.31 15.19 5.98
C ALA A 222 9.53 14.06 5.28
N ALA A 223 8.43 14.38 4.59
CA ALA A 223 7.65 13.40 3.83
C ALA A 223 8.49 12.69 2.75
N CYS A 224 9.35 13.42 2.06
CA CYS A 224 10.26 12.86 1.04
C CYS A 224 11.35 11.95 1.61
N GLN A 225 11.48 11.84 2.94
CA GLN A 225 12.41 10.93 3.61
C GLN A 225 11.70 9.75 4.28
N LEU A 226 10.37 9.68 4.22
CA LEU A 226 9.62 8.56 4.76
C LEU A 226 9.99 7.27 4.05
N GLU A 227 9.95 6.18 4.81
CA GLU A 227 9.93 4.82 4.29
C GLU A 227 8.70 4.61 3.39
N ASP A 228 8.78 3.66 2.45
CA ASP A 228 7.72 3.32 1.48
C ASP A 228 7.21 4.45 0.56
N ARG A 229 7.84 5.63 0.60
CA ARG A 229 7.45 6.80 -0.19
C ARG A 229 7.38 6.56 -1.69
N GLU A 230 8.16 5.60 -2.20
CA GLU A 230 8.16 5.20 -3.61
C GLU A 230 6.82 4.59 -4.05
N HIS A 231 5.99 4.13 -3.13
CA HIS A 231 4.75 3.41 -3.42
C HIS A 231 3.49 4.28 -3.45
N ILE A 232 3.58 5.58 -3.12
CA ILE A 232 2.45 6.51 -3.15
C ILE A 232 2.50 7.45 -4.36
N LYS A 233 1.40 7.49 -5.12
CA LYS A 233 1.24 8.49 -6.21
C LYS A 233 0.73 9.83 -5.71
N ALA A 234 -0.16 9.81 -4.72
CA ALA A 234 -0.84 11.00 -4.22
C ALA A 234 0.16 11.99 -3.61
N MET A 235 0.10 13.26 -4.02
CA MET A 235 0.95 14.33 -3.48
C MET A 235 0.76 14.48 -1.97
N PHE A 236 1.84 14.85 -1.27
CA PHE A 236 1.79 15.24 0.14
C PHE A 236 0.90 16.47 0.31
N PRO A 237 -0.10 16.44 1.23
CA PRO A 237 -1.02 17.54 1.42
C PRO A 237 -0.34 18.83 1.89
N THR A 238 -0.86 19.99 1.47
CA THR A 238 -0.32 21.32 1.82
C THR A 238 -1.26 22.11 2.73
N ASP A 239 -2.06 21.44 3.54
CA ASP A 239 -3.07 22.06 4.41
C ASP A 239 -2.56 22.38 5.82
N GLY A 240 -1.28 22.12 6.08
CA GLY A 240 -0.60 22.44 7.35
C GLY A 240 -0.81 21.42 8.45
N LYS A 241 -1.40 20.27 8.15
CA LYS A 241 -1.52 19.14 9.09
C LYS A 241 -0.32 18.20 8.99
N SER A 242 -0.14 17.38 10.02
CA SER A 242 0.81 16.27 9.99
C SER A 242 0.20 15.05 9.31
N TYR A 243 0.96 14.34 8.48
CA TYR A 243 0.56 13.09 7.84
C TYR A 243 1.62 12.00 8.01
N SER A 244 1.17 10.77 8.23
CA SER A 244 1.99 9.57 8.12
C SER A 244 1.67 8.88 6.79
N LEU A 245 2.62 8.10 6.30
CA LEU A 245 2.37 7.21 5.17
C LEU A 245 1.78 5.91 5.73
N ASN A 246 0.54 5.62 5.34
CA ASN A 246 -0.15 4.41 5.77
C ASN A 246 -0.15 3.39 4.63
N GLY A 247 0.62 2.31 4.81
CA GLY A 247 0.60 1.14 3.93
C GLY A 247 -0.39 0.10 4.45
N PHE A 248 -1.34 -0.32 3.62
CA PHE A 248 -2.28 -1.38 3.95
C PHE A 248 -2.48 -2.33 2.77
N SER A 249 -2.95 -3.54 3.05
CA SER A 249 -3.21 -4.54 2.02
C SER A 249 -4.63 -5.08 2.14
N ASN A 250 -5.29 -5.23 1.00
CA ASN A 250 -6.64 -5.79 0.90
C ASN A 250 -6.59 -7.10 0.14
N GLN A 251 -7.30 -8.12 0.61
CA GLN A 251 -7.33 -9.41 -0.09
C GLN A 251 -7.95 -9.26 -1.48
N MET A 252 -7.38 -9.95 -2.46
CA MET A 252 -7.88 -9.97 -3.83
C MET A 252 -9.22 -10.69 -3.92
N GLY A 253 -10.06 -10.29 -4.87
CA GLY A 253 -11.31 -10.97 -5.23
C GLY A 253 -12.44 -10.91 -4.20
N ALA A 254 -13.63 -11.33 -4.63
CA ALA A 254 -14.80 -11.48 -3.77
C ALA A 254 -14.81 -12.87 -3.15
N LYS A 255 -14.91 -12.92 -1.81
CA LYS A 255 -14.94 -14.15 -1.02
C LYS A 255 -16.29 -14.31 -0.34
N LEU A 256 -16.99 -15.38 -0.67
CA LEU A 256 -18.29 -15.72 -0.08
C LEU A 256 -18.20 -17.07 0.60
N ILE A 257 -18.92 -17.21 1.71
CA ILE A 257 -19.19 -18.50 2.34
C ILE A 257 -20.69 -18.71 2.40
N SER A 258 -21.11 -19.88 1.96
CA SER A 258 -22.48 -20.35 1.98
C SER A 258 -22.58 -21.54 2.93
N THR A 259 -23.53 -21.44 3.86
CA THR A 259 -23.91 -22.49 4.81
C THR A 259 -25.43 -22.66 4.75
N VAL A 260 -25.96 -23.69 5.39
CA VAL A 260 -27.41 -23.96 5.43
C VAL A 260 -27.92 -23.71 6.85
N ASN A 261 -28.88 -22.81 7.01
CA ASN A 261 -29.66 -22.76 8.25
C ASN A 261 -30.62 -23.95 8.23
N LYS A 262 -30.62 -24.74 9.30
CA LYS A 262 -31.59 -25.81 9.53
C LYS A 262 -32.38 -25.47 10.78
N PHE A 263 -33.69 -25.29 10.65
CA PHE A 263 -34.58 -25.02 11.78
C PHE A 263 -35.92 -25.72 11.58
N THR A 264 -36.62 -25.99 12.67
CA THR A 264 -38.00 -26.45 12.61
C THR A 264 -38.90 -25.22 12.51
N ASP A 265 -39.70 -25.16 11.46
CA ASP A 265 -40.69 -24.10 11.29
C ASP A 265 -41.80 -24.26 12.34
N GLU A 266 -42.07 -23.18 13.09
CA GLU A 266 -42.99 -23.23 14.24
C GLU A 266 -44.46 -23.40 13.82
N GLU A 267 -44.81 -23.02 12.59
CA GLU A 267 -46.19 -23.08 12.10
C GLU A 267 -46.53 -24.46 11.50
N THR A 268 -45.57 -25.04 10.76
CA THR A 268 -45.73 -26.30 10.03
C THR A 268 -45.14 -27.50 10.76
N ASN A 269 -44.25 -27.27 11.74
CA ASN A 269 -43.49 -28.28 12.45
C ASN A 269 -42.63 -29.17 11.51
N GLU A 270 -42.26 -28.64 10.34
CA GLU A 270 -41.38 -29.30 9.37
C GLU A 270 -39.95 -28.74 9.47
N ILE A 271 -38.96 -29.55 9.08
CA ILE A 271 -37.57 -29.09 8.97
C ILE A 271 -37.46 -28.24 7.71
N VAL A 272 -37.05 -26.99 7.88
CA VAL A 272 -36.79 -26.05 6.80
C VAL A 272 -35.30 -25.80 6.69
N GLU A 273 -34.81 -25.84 5.46
CA GLU A 273 -33.44 -25.49 5.10
C GLU A 273 -33.43 -24.17 4.30
N THR A 274 -32.72 -23.16 4.80
CA THR A 274 -32.53 -21.89 4.07
C THR A 274 -31.05 -21.60 3.86
N ALA A 275 -30.71 -21.06 2.70
CA ALA A 275 -29.34 -20.67 2.42
C ALA A 275 -28.94 -19.47 3.30
N ASN A 276 -27.77 -19.55 3.92
CA ASN A 276 -27.09 -18.45 4.58
C ASN A 276 -25.82 -18.12 3.80
N ILE A 277 -25.68 -16.87 3.34
CA ILE A 277 -24.51 -16.40 2.59
C ILE A 277 -23.90 -15.23 3.35
N ALA A 278 -22.59 -15.29 3.56
CA ALA A 278 -21.82 -14.22 4.19
C ALA A 278 -20.54 -13.92 3.41
N ILE A 279 -20.02 -12.70 3.60
CA ILE A 279 -18.77 -12.23 3.01
C ILE A 279 -17.73 -12.16 4.13
N PHE A 280 -16.77 -13.07 4.11
CA PHE A 280 -15.67 -13.11 5.07
C PHE A 280 -14.35 -13.38 4.34
N GLY A 281 -13.27 -12.82 4.88
CA GLY A 281 -11.92 -13.17 4.46
C GLY A 281 -11.59 -14.59 4.91
N TYR A 282 -11.21 -15.45 3.97
CA TYR A 282 -10.67 -16.78 4.25
C TYR A 282 -9.41 -17.02 3.42
N GLY A 283 -8.46 -17.75 4.00
CA GLY A 283 -7.23 -18.19 3.35
C GLY A 283 -7.28 -19.68 3.07
N MET A 284 -6.46 -20.14 2.13
CA MET A 284 -6.29 -21.56 1.84
C MET A 284 -4.81 -21.92 1.97
N LYS A 285 -4.54 -23.03 2.66
CA LYS A 285 -3.19 -23.51 2.94
C LYS A 285 -3.07 -24.97 2.53
N LYS A 286 -1.90 -25.34 2.01
CA LYS A 286 -1.51 -26.72 1.76
C LYS A 286 -0.90 -27.32 3.02
N GLU A 287 -1.33 -28.53 3.36
CA GLU A 287 -0.85 -29.29 4.51
C GLU A 287 -0.57 -30.73 4.08
N GLY A 288 0.69 -31.01 3.70
CA GLY A 288 1.04 -32.26 3.03
C GLY A 288 0.41 -32.32 1.64
N ASP A 289 -0.36 -33.38 1.38
CA ASP A 289 -1.11 -33.57 0.13
C ASP A 289 -2.55 -33.00 0.20
N ASP A 290 -2.99 -32.58 1.39
CA ASP A 290 -4.31 -32.02 1.63
C ASP A 290 -4.28 -30.48 1.60
N TYR A 291 -5.46 -29.87 1.46
CA TYR A 291 -5.64 -28.43 1.61
C TYR A 291 -6.69 -28.12 2.66
N THR A 292 -6.49 -27.02 3.37
CA THR A 292 -7.43 -26.49 4.36
C THR A 292 -7.77 -25.04 4.07
N VAL A 293 -9.03 -24.68 4.24
CA VAL A 293 -9.48 -23.29 4.27
C VAL A 293 -9.68 -22.87 5.73
N SER A 294 -9.17 -21.70 6.10
CA SER A 294 -9.30 -21.18 7.46
C SER A 294 -9.83 -19.74 7.50
N MET A 295 -10.64 -19.45 8.52
CA MET A 295 -11.16 -18.10 8.78
C MET A 295 -11.43 -17.89 10.27
N SER A 296 -11.35 -16.63 10.72
CA SER A 296 -11.74 -16.23 12.07
C SER A 296 -12.89 -15.23 11.99
N ILE A 297 -14.03 -15.59 12.59
CA ILE A 297 -15.26 -14.79 12.53
C ILE A 297 -15.92 -14.67 13.90
N GLY A 298 -16.67 -13.60 14.12
CA GLY A 298 -17.50 -13.47 15.31
C GLY A 298 -18.63 -14.51 15.33
N LYS A 299 -19.21 -14.76 16.51
CA LYS A 299 -20.39 -15.63 16.63
C LYS A 299 -21.54 -15.09 15.78
N ASN A 300 -21.92 -15.86 14.76
CA ASN A 300 -23.00 -15.57 13.82
C ASN A 300 -23.57 -16.87 13.23
N ASN A 301 -24.56 -16.77 12.34
CA ASN A 301 -25.18 -17.93 11.69
C ASN A 301 -24.18 -18.77 10.89
N THR A 302 -23.20 -18.15 10.25
CA THR A 302 -22.17 -18.90 9.51
C THR A 302 -21.33 -19.76 10.44
N CYS A 303 -20.88 -19.21 11.58
CA CYS A 303 -20.19 -20.02 12.58
C CYS A 303 -21.09 -21.14 13.11
N TYR A 304 -22.32 -20.81 13.50
CA TYR A 304 -23.27 -21.79 14.01
C TYR A 304 -23.49 -22.93 13.01
N ASN A 305 -23.83 -22.60 11.77
CA ASN A 305 -24.13 -23.59 10.74
C ASN A 305 -22.89 -24.40 10.34
N ALA A 306 -21.70 -23.80 10.30
CA ALA A 306 -20.47 -24.52 10.01
C ALA A 306 -20.19 -25.59 11.06
N ILE A 307 -20.35 -25.24 12.34
CA ILE A 307 -20.15 -26.16 13.46
C ILE A 307 -21.26 -27.21 13.51
N MET A 308 -22.53 -26.81 13.37
CA MET A 308 -23.66 -27.73 13.54
C MET A 308 -23.86 -28.68 12.36
N ASN A 309 -23.56 -28.26 11.14
CA ASN A 309 -23.77 -29.07 9.95
C ASN A 309 -22.48 -29.73 9.42
N GLY A 310 -21.32 -29.23 9.85
CA GLY A 310 -20.03 -29.80 9.49
C GLY A 310 -19.56 -29.51 8.07
N GLU A 311 -20.26 -28.68 7.31
CA GLU A 311 -19.92 -28.38 5.91
C GLU A 311 -20.12 -26.89 5.56
N ALA A 312 -19.34 -26.41 4.60
CA ALA A 312 -19.50 -25.10 4.00
C ALA A 312 -19.13 -25.11 2.51
N ARG A 313 -19.75 -24.22 1.75
CA ARG A 313 -19.36 -23.93 0.36
C ARG A 313 -18.74 -22.55 0.31
N MET A 314 -17.47 -22.46 -0.07
CA MET A 314 -16.77 -21.19 -0.18
C MET A 314 -16.60 -20.84 -1.66
N SER A 315 -16.85 -19.59 -2.04
CA SER A 315 -16.72 -19.12 -3.43
C SER A 315 -15.74 -17.98 -3.49
N TYR A 316 -14.86 -18.03 -4.50
CA TYR A 316 -13.86 -17.02 -4.78
C TYR A 316 -14.02 -16.52 -6.21
N TYR A 317 -14.23 -15.22 -6.39
CA TYR A 317 -14.51 -14.64 -7.69
C TYR A 317 -13.65 -13.41 -7.97
N GLU A 318 -13.13 -13.32 -9.18
CA GLU A 318 -12.39 -12.17 -9.68
C GLU A 318 -12.95 -11.71 -11.02
N TYR A 319 -12.97 -10.38 -11.21
CA TYR A 319 -13.44 -9.74 -12.43
C TYR A 319 -12.36 -8.84 -13.01
N ASP A 320 -11.96 -9.10 -14.26
CA ASP A 320 -11.01 -8.24 -14.99
C ASP A 320 -11.72 -7.39 -16.08
N PRO A 321 -11.93 -6.08 -15.84
CA PRO A 321 -12.59 -5.21 -16.81
C PRO A 321 -11.82 -5.04 -18.13
N MET A 322 -10.53 -5.40 -18.19
CA MET A 322 -9.68 -5.24 -19.38
C MET A 322 -9.82 -6.38 -20.39
N LEU A 323 -10.40 -7.52 -19.98
CA LEU A 323 -10.55 -8.69 -20.84
C LEU A 323 -11.88 -8.69 -21.60
N SER A 324 -11.82 -8.86 -22.92
CA SER A 324 -13.00 -8.88 -23.79
C SER A 324 -13.77 -10.22 -23.72
N VAL A 325 -13.06 -11.32 -23.54
CA VAL A 325 -13.63 -12.67 -23.51
C VAL A 325 -14.31 -12.92 -22.17
N LYS A 326 -15.61 -13.28 -22.18
CA LYS A 326 -16.43 -13.38 -20.96
C LYS A 326 -15.84 -14.33 -19.92
N HIS A 327 -15.39 -15.52 -20.32
CA HIS A 327 -14.90 -16.53 -19.37
C HIS A 327 -13.50 -16.23 -18.84
N GLU A 328 -12.67 -15.49 -19.60
CA GLU A 328 -11.38 -15.00 -19.13
C GLU A 328 -11.55 -13.82 -18.17
N ARG A 329 -12.57 -12.99 -18.38
CA ARG A 329 -12.92 -11.87 -17.49
C ARG A 329 -13.54 -12.30 -16.16
N ASN A 330 -14.25 -13.42 -16.14
CA ASN A 330 -15.02 -13.89 -14.99
C ASN A 330 -14.38 -15.18 -14.46
N GLN A 331 -13.44 -15.03 -13.55
CA GLN A 331 -12.65 -16.15 -13.04
C GLN A 331 -12.97 -16.43 -11.59
N GLY A 332 -12.68 -17.64 -11.16
CA GLY A 332 -12.95 -18.06 -9.81
C GLY A 332 -13.12 -19.55 -9.66
N ALA A 333 -13.45 -19.94 -8.45
CA ALA A 333 -13.80 -21.31 -8.09
C ALA A 333 -14.76 -21.34 -6.90
N ARG A 334 -15.42 -22.48 -6.75
CA ARG A 334 -16.12 -22.86 -5.53
C ARG A 334 -15.38 -24.03 -4.87
N ILE A 335 -15.13 -23.87 -3.59
CA ILE A 335 -14.49 -24.85 -2.72
C ILE A 335 -15.61 -25.49 -1.90
N LEU A 336 -15.68 -26.82 -1.95
CA LEU A 336 -16.49 -27.61 -1.04
C LEU A 336 -15.58 -28.06 0.10
N GLY A 337 -15.98 -27.79 1.34
CA GLY A 337 -15.20 -28.20 2.50
C GLY A 337 -16.02 -28.71 3.66
N THR A 338 -15.42 -29.67 4.35
CA THR A 338 -15.92 -30.28 5.58
C THR A 338 -15.14 -29.72 6.75
N ILE A 339 -15.81 -29.39 7.85
CA ILE A 339 -15.15 -28.82 9.01
C ILE A 339 -14.16 -29.83 9.62
N ASP A 340 -12.97 -29.36 9.92
CA ASP A 340 -12.00 -30.07 10.74
C ASP A 340 -12.23 -29.64 12.19
N TYR A 341 -13.03 -30.41 12.93
CA TYR A 341 -13.32 -30.15 14.35
C TYR A 341 -12.06 -30.19 15.22
N THR A 342 -11.00 -30.87 14.79
CA THR A 342 -9.75 -30.95 15.57
C THR A 342 -8.93 -29.67 15.42
N LYS A 343 -8.96 -29.03 14.25
CA LYS A 343 -8.23 -27.76 14.00
C LYS A 343 -9.07 -26.52 14.24
N THR A 344 -10.38 -26.66 14.29
CA THR A 344 -11.32 -25.59 14.61
C THR A 344 -11.26 -25.26 16.09
N SER A 345 -11.37 -23.97 16.43
CA SER A 345 -11.49 -23.53 17.82
C SER A 345 -12.63 -22.53 18.01
N LEU A 346 -13.31 -22.63 19.16
CA LEU A 346 -14.34 -21.69 19.59
C LEU A 346 -13.79 -20.84 20.72
N LYS A 347 -13.91 -19.53 20.56
CA LYS A 347 -13.34 -18.53 21.47
C LYS A 347 -14.44 -17.79 22.22
N SER A 348 -14.08 -17.26 23.38
CA SER A 348 -14.96 -16.49 24.24
C SER A 348 -15.24 -15.09 23.67
N TYR A 349 -15.99 -14.27 24.40
CA TYR A 349 -16.35 -12.89 24.01
C TYR A 349 -15.16 -11.94 23.84
N ASP A 350 -13.98 -12.30 24.36
CA ASP A 350 -12.72 -11.57 24.15
C ASP A 350 -12.03 -11.92 22.83
N TRP A 351 -12.56 -12.88 22.05
CA TRP A 351 -12.01 -13.36 20.76
C TRP A 351 -10.60 -13.95 20.84
N VAL A 352 -10.08 -14.17 22.05
CA VAL A 352 -8.72 -14.65 22.29
C VAL A 352 -8.75 -15.94 23.09
N THR A 353 -9.48 -15.95 24.21
CA THR A 353 -9.54 -17.10 25.12
C THR A 353 -10.39 -18.20 24.52
N GLU A 354 -9.85 -19.42 24.44
CA GLU A 354 -10.60 -20.58 23.98
C GLU A 354 -11.67 -20.99 25.00
N VAL A 355 -12.82 -21.42 24.51
CA VAL A 355 -13.85 -22.04 25.37
C VAL A 355 -13.32 -23.41 25.82
N PRO A 356 -13.30 -23.73 27.13
CA PRO A 356 -12.72 -24.98 27.62
C PRO A 356 -13.27 -26.22 26.91
N GLY A 357 -12.38 -27.04 26.35
CA GLY A 357 -12.74 -28.25 25.62
C GLY A 357 -13.14 -28.04 24.15
N LEU A 358 -13.19 -26.80 23.68
CA LEU A 358 -13.52 -26.43 22.29
C LEU A 358 -12.37 -25.66 21.61
N GLY A 359 -11.15 -25.80 22.14
CA GLY A 359 -9.92 -25.20 21.62
C GLY A 359 -9.30 -25.99 20.46
N ALA A 360 -8.35 -25.40 19.75
CA ALA A 360 -7.65 -26.11 18.69
C ALA A 360 -6.86 -27.30 19.27
N GLY A 361 -6.98 -28.47 18.64
CA GLY A 361 -6.44 -29.73 19.12
C GLY A 361 -7.36 -30.49 20.08
N ALA A 362 -8.45 -29.88 20.55
CA ALA A 362 -9.51 -30.59 21.27
C ALA A 362 -10.43 -31.33 20.30
N SER A 363 -10.93 -32.50 20.71
CA SER A 363 -11.99 -33.18 19.96
C SER A 363 -13.33 -32.85 20.61
N PHE A 364 -14.20 -32.17 19.86
CA PHE A 364 -15.55 -31.87 20.28
C PHE A 364 -16.58 -32.21 19.20
N THR A 365 -17.82 -32.46 19.62
CA THR A 365 -18.97 -32.64 18.72
C THR A 365 -19.91 -31.44 18.81
N PRO A 366 -20.75 -31.19 17.79
CA PRO A 366 -21.65 -30.04 17.79
C PRO A 366 -22.58 -29.95 19.00
N GLU A 367 -23.02 -31.10 19.54
CA GLU A 367 -23.92 -31.20 20.68
C GLU A 367 -23.27 -30.75 22.00
N GLN A 368 -21.94 -30.70 22.05
CA GLN A 368 -21.18 -30.28 23.23
C GLN A 368 -21.01 -28.76 23.32
N VAL A 369 -21.40 -28.02 22.28
CA VAL A 369 -21.16 -26.58 22.18
C VAL A 369 -22.22 -25.81 22.97
N ASP A 370 -21.81 -25.25 24.09
CA ASP A 370 -22.59 -24.24 24.80
C ASP A 370 -22.43 -22.86 24.13
N TRP A 371 -23.35 -22.56 23.21
CA TRP A 371 -23.35 -21.31 22.46
C TRP A 371 -23.43 -20.07 23.34
N THR A 372 -23.83 -20.15 24.61
CA THR A 372 -23.82 -19.00 25.53
C THR A 372 -22.41 -18.57 25.97
N LYS A 373 -21.39 -19.39 25.70
CA LYS A 373 -19.98 -19.11 26.04
C LYS A 373 -19.14 -18.72 24.83
N VAL A 374 -19.67 -18.87 23.62
CA VAL A 374 -18.96 -18.60 22.37
C VAL A 374 -19.14 -17.14 21.96
N GLY A 375 -18.05 -16.44 21.75
CA GLY A 375 -18.01 -15.09 21.19
C GLY A 375 -17.46 -15.04 19.76
N ALA A 376 -16.57 -15.96 19.39
CA ALA A 376 -15.96 -16.04 18.07
C ALA A 376 -15.56 -17.48 17.71
N CYS A 377 -15.27 -17.70 16.43
CA CYS A 377 -14.99 -19.01 15.86
C CYS A 377 -13.80 -18.92 14.90
N SER A 378 -12.77 -19.71 15.17
CA SER A 378 -11.64 -19.95 14.27
C SER A 378 -11.94 -21.25 13.52
N LEU A 379 -12.57 -21.14 12.37
CA LEU A 379 -13.05 -22.27 11.58
C LEU A 379 -11.94 -22.78 10.65
N VAL A 380 -11.79 -24.09 10.59
CA VAL A 380 -10.90 -24.77 9.64
C VAL A 380 -11.72 -25.83 8.89
N PHE A 381 -11.66 -25.80 7.56
CA PHE A 381 -12.32 -26.75 6.68
C PHE A 381 -11.27 -27.52 5.88
N LYS A 382 -11.37 -28.85 5.85
CA LYS A 382 -10.66 -29.64 4.85
C LYS A 382 -11.32 -29.42 3.48
N VAL A 383 -10.50 -29.22 2.45
CA VAL A 383 -10.98 -29.08 1.07
C VAL A 383 -11.29 -30.46 0.51
N ASP A 384 -12.56 -30.70 0.18
CA ASP A 384 -13.02 -31.96 -0.40
C ASP A 384 -12.99 -31.92 -1.93
N SER A 385 -13.31 -30.77 -2.51
CA SER A 385 -13.34 -30.57 -3.96
C SER A 385 -13.25 -29.09 -4.31
N ILE A 386 -12.65 -28.80 -5.47
CA ILE A 386 -12.69 -27.49 -6.11
C ILE A 386 -13.46 -27.65 -7.43
N ILE A 387 -14.52 -26.85 -7.61
CA ILE A 387 -15.42 -26.90 -8.77
C ILE A 387 -15.61 -25.50 -9.35
N PRO A 388 -16.05 -25.36 -10.60
CA PRO A 388 -16.27 -24.05 -11.21
C PRO A 388 -17.38 -23.22 -10.57
N LEU A 389 -17.27 -21.90 -10.71
CA LEU A 389 -18.26 -20.91 -10.23
C LEU A 389 -19.47 -20.78 -11.18
N GLY A 390 -19.23 -20.90 -12.49
CA GLY A 390 -20.24 -21.19 -13.52
C GLY A 390 -20.62 -20.12 -14.51
#